data_AF-A0A645FU84-F1
#
_entry.id   AF-A0A645FU84-F1
#
_cell.length_a   1.000
_cell.length_b   1.000
_cell.length_c   1.000
_cell.angle_alpha   90.00
_cell.angle_beta   90.00
_cell.angle_gamma   90.00
#
_symmetry.space_group_name_H-M   'P 1'
#
loop_
_entity.id
_entity.type
_entity.pdbx_description
1 polymer ?
#
loop_
_entity_poly.entity_id
_entity_poly.type
_entity_poly.pdbx_seq_one_letter_code
_entity_poly.pdbx_strand_id
1 'polypeptide(L)'
;MLPQAKDPKNPKFVLIEGAYGQSTIELQRLGFLTYLSEQLGKSVEDVFNDNIVHNQTGGWMTDGAMNVMQDCLAKTGGDFDGIFVGNEAMANGVRKVLETAGKDNVYPIATENGYEETIAEMKANPDLKYMVDSIPSTAEGDLVFQQVRAYFCGLDFPKHVKCPIVPVTTENVNEVSVLPYKDADAYIALAKEGKTVDLMKTPDTSSENPDWRSMLPLNGAHSS
;
A
#
# COMPACT_ATOMS: atom_id res chain seq x y z
N MET A 1 -11.93 -3.35 1.11
CA MET A 1 -12.81 -4.53 1.33
C MET A 1 -11.92 -5.75 1.29
N LEU A 2 -11.75 -6.48 2.40
CA LEU A 2 -11.00 -7.73 2.35
C LEU A 2 -11.82 -8.77 1.59
N PRO A 3 -11.24 -9.48 0.62
CA PRO A 3 -11.86 -10.64 -0.02
C PRO A 3 -12.27 -11.68 1.02
N GLN A 4 -13.26 -12.51 0.68
CA GLN A 4 -13.81 -13.51 1.61
C GLN A 4 -12.71 -14.50 2.03
N ALA A 5 -12.22 -14.36 3.27
CA ALA A 5 -11.31 -15.31 3.88
C ALA A 5 -11.97 -16.69 4.00
N LYS A 6 -11.17 -17.77 3.97
CA LYS A 6 -11.67 -19.14 4.11
C LYS A 6 -12.43 -19.33 5.43
N ASP A 7 -11.91 -18.74 6.51
CA ASP A 7 -12.60 -18.59 7.79
C ASP A 7 -12.70 -17.10 8.14
N PRO A 8 -13.87 -16.46 7.91
CA PRO A 8 -14.07 -15.06 8.24
C PRO A 8 -13.88 -14.71 9.72
N LYS A 9 -13.93 -15.69 10.63
CA LYS A 9 -13.70 -15.49 12.07
C LYS A 9 -12.23 -15.60 12.45
N ASN A 10 -11.40 -16.19 11.59
CA ASN A 10 -9.97 -16.33 11.82
C ASN A 10 -9.17 -16.26 10.50
N PRO A 11 -9.16 -15.10 9.82
CA PRO A 11 -8.47 -14.94 8.56
C PRO A 11 -6.95 -14.94 8.76
N LYS A 12 -6.20 -15.47 7.80
CA LYS A 12 -4.74 -15.55 7.82
C LYS A 12 -4.14 -14.69 6.73
N PHE A 13 -3.20 -13.82 7.08
CA PHE A 13 -2.56 -12.90 6.13
C PHE A 13 -1.05 -13.03 6.15
N VAL A 14 -0.47 -12.68 5.00
CA VAL A 14 0.97 -12.51 4.81
C VAL A 14 1.25 -11.02 4.66
N LEU A 15 2.25 -10.52 5.38
CA LEU A 15 2.75 -9.16 5.26
C LEU A 15 4.15 -9.17 4.66
N ILE A 16 4.32 -8.55 3.48
CA ILE A 16 5.63 -8.36 2.84
C ILE A 16 5.96 -6.88 2.83
N GLU A 17 6.89 -6.52 3.68
CA GLU A 17 7.01 -5.16 4.17
C GLU A 17 8.12 -4.37 3.48
N GLY A 18 7.97 -3.06 3.45
CA GLY A 18 9.03 -2.14 3.10
C GLY A 18 10.19 -2.13 4.09
N ALA A 19 11.14 -1.22 3.90
CA ALA A 19 12.29 -1.09 4.79
C ALA A 19 11.90 -0.51 6.16
N TYR A 20 12.31 -1.20 7.23
CA TYR A 20 12.04 -0.79 8.60
C TYR A 20 12.73 0.51 9.00
N GLY A 21 12.11 1.24 9.93
CA GLY A 21 12.63 2.49 10.49
C GLY A 21 12.35 3.72 9.62
N GLN A 22 11.55 3.58 8.57
CA GLN A 22 11.18 4.68 7.66
C GLN A 22 9.83 5.33 8.01
N SER A 23 9.14 4.84 9.03
CA SER A 23 7.79 5.23 9.46
C SER A 23 6.67 4.87 8.48
N THR A 24 6.91 4.94 7.17
CA THR A 24 5.90 4.64 6.14
C THR A 24 5.37 3.21 6.29
N ILE A 25 6.24 2.21 6.32
CA ILE A 25 5.79 0.82 6.42
C ILE A 25 5.17 0.51 7.78
N GLU A 26 5.68 1.10 8.86
CA GLU A 26 5.08 0.96 10.18
C GLU A 26 3.66 1.56 10.21
N LEU A 27 3.42 2.68 9.53
CA LEU A 27 2.09 3.28 9.38
C LEU A 27 1.14 2.42 8.55
N GLN A 28 1.63 1.85 7.44
CA GLN A 28 0.88 0.92 6.62
C GLN A 28 0.45 -0.31 7.43
N ARG A 29 1.39 -0.92 8.17
CA ARG A 29 1.11 -2.03 9.08
C ARG A 29 0.08 -1.63 10.14
N LEU A 30 0.26 -0.47 10.78
CA LEU A 30 -0.67 0.03 11.79
C LEU A 30 -2.09 0.15 11.22
N GLY A 31 -2.24 0.75 10.03
CA GLY A 31 -3.53 0.88 9.37
C GLY A 31 -4.18 -0.48 9.09
N PHE A 32 -3.42 -1.40 8.51
CA PHE A 32 -3.90 -2.74 8.19
C PHE A 32 -4.32 -3.53 9.44
N LEU A 33 -3.49 -3.55 10.48
CA LEU A 33 -3.79 -4.27 11.72
C LEU A 33 -4.90 -3.61 12.51
N THR A 34 -5.02 -2.28 12.50
CA THR A 34 -6.11 -1.55 13.16
C THR A 34 -7.44 -1.92 12.52
N TYR A 35 -7.51 -1.95 11.19
CA TYR A 35 -8.70 -2.39 10.48
C TYR A 35 -9.10 -3.82 10.88
N LEU A 36 -8.15 -4.76 10.87
CA LEU A 36 -8.41 -6.14 11.29
C LEU A 36 -8.82 -6.26 12.77
N SER A 37 -8.19 -5.48 13.64
CA SER A 37 -8.51 -5.39 15.07
C SER A 37 -9.96 -4.98 15.30
N GLU A 38 -10.44 -3.97 14.57
CA GLU A 38 -11.83 -3.52 14.59
C GLU A 38 -12.80 -4.60 14.06
N GLN A 39 -12.43 -5.29 12.97
CA GLN A 39 -13.29 -6.33 12.40
C GLN A 39 -13.38 -7.59 13.30
N LEU A 40 -12.30 -7.94 13.99
CA LEU A 40 -12.20 -9.16 14.79
C LEU A 40 -12.49 -8.94 16.28
N GLY A 41 -12.58 -7.70 16.74
CA GLY A 41 -12.77 -7.36 18.16
C GLY A 41 -11.58 -7.78 19.02
N LYS A 42 -10.37 -7.77 18.47
CA LYS A 42 -9.10 -8.14 19.11
C LYS A 42 -8.20 -6.92 19.29
N SER A 43 -7.15 -7.00 20.11
CA SER A 43 -6.10 -5.97 20.09
C SER A 43 -5.24 -6.08 18.81
N VAL A 44 -4.54 -5.00 18.44
CA VAL A 44 -3.61 -4.99 17.29
C VAL A 44 -2.50 -6.05 17.46
N GLU A 45 -2.01 -6.24 18.68
CA GLU A 45 -0.99 -7.24 19.00
C GLU A 45 -1.53 -8.66 18.85
N ASP A 46 -2.74 -8.93 19.34
CA ASP A 46 -3.38 -10.24 19.18
C ASP A 46 -3.64 -10.55 17.69
N VAL A 47 -4.08 -9.56 16.90
CA VAL A 47 -4.21 -9.73 15.45
C VAL A 47 -2.87 -10.05 14.80
N PHE A 48 -1.80 -9.34 15.18
CA PHE A 48 -0.48 -9.62 14.63
C PHE A 48 -0.04 -11.06 14.92
N ASN A 49 -0.21 -11.52 16.16
CA ASN A 49 0.23 -12.84 16.58
C ASN A 49 -0.65 -13.97 16.02
N ASP A 50 -1.97 -13.79 15.99
CA ASP A 50 -2.91 -14.86 15.64
C ASP A 50 -3.22 -14.94 14.13
N ASN A 51 -3.18 -13.80 13.44
CA ASN A 51 -3.73 -13.64 12.09
C ASN A 51 -2.65 -13.31 11.04
N ILE A 52 -1.44 -12.89 11.43
CA ILE A 52 -0.33 -12.70 10.50
C ILE A 52 0.60 -13.91 10.52
N VAL A 53 0.41 -14.83 9.58
CA VAL A 53 1.12 -16.12 9.56
C VAL A 53 2.55 -16.02 9.03
N HIS A 54 2.85 -14.93 8.32
CA HIS A 54 4.18 -14.63 7.85
C HIS A 54 4.36 -13.12 7.69
N ASN A 55 5.44 -12.58 8.25
CA ASN A 55 5.83 -11.18 8.11
C ASN A 55 7.33 -11.10 7.85
N GLN A 56 7.74 -10.41 6.79
CA GLN A 56 9.15 -10.07 6.60
C GLN A 56 9.30 -8.88 5.64
N THR A 57 10.38 -8.12 5.82
CA THR A 57 10.73 -7.03 4.90
C THR A 57 11.31 -7.57 3.59
N GLY A 58 10.75 -7.08 2.47
CA GLY A 58 11.36 -7.14 1.13
C GLY A 58 12.21 -5.90 0.82
N GLY A 59 12.30 -4.93 1.75
CA GLY A 59 13.17 -3.76 1.63
C GLY A 59 12.82 -2.82 0.49
N TRP A 60 11.55 -2.77 0.07
CA TRP A 60 11.05 -2.05 -1.11
C TRP A 60 11.52 -2.61 -2.47
N MET A 61 12.18 -3.77 -2.48
CA MET A 61 12.81 -4.34 -3.67
C MET A 61 12.07 -5.57 -4.18
N THR A 62 11.92 -5.66 -5.50
CA THR A 62 11.31 -6.81 -6.19
C THR A 62 11.93 -8.14 -5.77
N ASP A 63 13.26 -8.25 -5.85
CA ASP A 63 13.97 -9.51 -5.51
C ASP A 63 13.87 -9.84 -4.02
N GLY A 64 13.85 -8.81 -3.16
CA GLY A 64 13.63 -8.97 -1.72
C GLY A 64 12.27 -9.60 -1.44
N ALA A 65 11.21 -9.06 -2.06
CA ALA A 65 9.86 -9.61 -1.94
C ALA A 65 9.71 -11.00 -2.56
N MET A 66 10.42 -11.31 -3.65
CA MET A 66 10.45 -12.66 -4.21
C MET A 66 11.01 -13.66 -3.19
N ASN A 67 12.13 -13.34 -2.54
CA ASN A 67 12.73 -14.21 -1.53
C ASN A 67 11.79 -14.42 -0.34
N VAL A 68 11.13 -13.35 0.14
CA VAL A 68 10.15 -13.45 1.23
C VAL A 68 8.96 -14.32 0.83
N MET A 69 8.42 -14.14 -0.38
CA MET A 69 7.27 -14.94 -0.82
C MET A 69 7.62 -16.43 -0.96
N GLN A 70 8.82 -16.76 -1.43
CA GLN A 70 9.31 -18.13 -1.51
C GLN A 70 9.42 -18.77 -0.11
N ASP A 71 10.02 -18.06 0.84
CA ASP A 71 10.11 -18.51 2.24
C ASP A 71 8.72 -18.67 2.88
N CYS A 72 7.83 -17.72 2.63
CA CYS A 72 6.43 -17.78 3.06
C CYS A 72 5.74 -19.05 2.56
N LEU A 73 5.82 -19.34 1.26
CA LEU A 73 5.20 -20.55 0.68
C LEU A 73 5.80 -21.83 1.30
N ALA A 74 7.12 -21.86 1.53
CA ALA A 74 7.79 -22.99 2.14
C ALA A 74 7.34 -23.22 3.60
N LYS A 75 7.18 -22.16 4.39
CA LYS A 75 6.80 -22.24 5.81
C LYS A 75 5.31 -22.48 6.03
N THR A 76 4.46 -21.83 5.25
CA THR A 76 3.00 -21.87 5.43
C THR A 76 2.32 -22.97 4.62
N GLY A 77 3.02 -23.58 3.66
CA GLY A 77 2.41 -24.48 2.68
C GLY A 77 1.35 -23.80 1.79
N GLY A 78 1.28 -22.47 1.78
CA GLY A 78 0.23 -21.72 1.09
C GLY A 78 -1.07 -21.57 1.88
N ASP A 79 -1.08 -21.87 3.19
CA ASP A 79 -2.27 -21.74 4.05
C ASP A 79 -2.45 -20.31 4.59
N PHE A 80 -2.87 -19.41 3.70
CA PHE A 80 -3.29 -18.05 4.02
C PHE A 80 -4.42 -17.61 3.08
N ASP A 81 -5.03 -16.47 3.38
CA ASP A 81 -6.21 -15.93 2.72
C ASP A 81 -5.90 -14.71 1.85
N GLY A 82 -4.84 -13.96 2.16
CA GLY A 82 -4.45 -12.78 1.40
C GLY A 82 -3.04 -12.28 1.73
N ILE A 83 -2.57 -11.36 0.91
CA ILE A 83 -1.21 -10.81 1.00
C ILE A 83 -1.31 -9.28 0.98
N PHE A 84 -0.70 -8.62 1.95
CA PHE A 84 -0.41 -7.19 1.89
C PHE A 84 1.07 -7.00 1.55
N VAL A 85 1.36 -6.13 0.57
CA VAL A 85 2.71 -5.85 0.11
C VAL A 85 2.93 -4.35 0.08
N GLY A 86 3.96 -3.85 0.78
CA GLY A 86 4.06 -2.41 1.04
C GLY A 86 4.21 -1.50 -0.19
N ASN A 87 4.66 -2.00 -1.34
CA ASN A 87 4.67 -1.25 -2.59
C ASN A 87 4.53 -2.16 -3.81
N GLU A 88 4.21 -1.54 -4.94
CA GLU A 88 3.89 -2.25 -6.17
C GLU A 88 5.10 -2.93 -6.84
N ALA A 89 6.31 -2.42 -6.65
CA ALA A 89 7.53 -3.09 -7.12
C ALA A 89 7.71 -4.46 -6.44
N MET A 90 7.51 -4.50 -5.12
CA MET A 90 7.50 -5.74 -4.35
C MET A 90 6.32 -6.64 -4.73
N ALA A 91 5.12 -6.08 -4.94
CA ALA A 91 3.95 -6.86 -5.36
C ALA A 91 4.18 -7.58 -6.70
N ASN A 92 4.86 -6.93 -7.65
CA ASN A 92 5.29 -7.56 -8.89
C ASN A 92 6.25 -8.74 -8.66
N GLY A 93 7.14 -8.65 -7.65
CA GLY A 93 7.98 -9.76 -7.23
C GLY A 93 7.16 -10.93 -6.67
N VAL A 94 6.20 -10.63 -5.79
CA VAL A 94 5.27 -11.62 -5.23
C VAL A 94 4.49 -12.35 -6.32
N ARG A 95 3.92 -11.62 -7.28
CA ARG A 95 3.16 -12.19 -8.40
C ARG A 95 3.99 -13.16 -9.23
N LYS A 96 5.26 -12.83 -9.54
CA LYS A 96 6.18 -13.72 -10.27
C LYS A 96 6.40 -15.06 -9.55
N VAL A 97 6.54 -15.02 -8.22
CA VAL A 97 6.71 -16.24 -7.41
C VAL A 97 5.43 -17.08 -7.41
N LEU A 98 4.27 -16.44 -7.23
CA LEU A 98 2.97 -17.11 -7.26
C LEU A 98 2.70 -17.74 -8.63
N GLU A 99 2.98 -17.03 -9.72
CA GLU A 99 2.88 -17.55 -11.10
C GLU A 99 3.75 -18.79 -11.29
N THR A 100 5.03 -18.71 -10.90
CA THR A 100 5.98 -19.85 -10.99
C THR A 100 5.51 -21.05 -10.16
N ALA A 101 4.83 -20.81 -9.04
CA ALA A 101 4.27 -21.85 -8.18
C ALA A 101 2.90 -22.37 -8.66
N GLY A 102 2.37 -21.91 -9.79
CA GLY A 102 1.04 -22.27 -10.28
C GLY A 102 -0.11 -21.76 -9.40
N LYS A 103 0.13 -20.68 -8.66
CA LYS A 103 -0.81 -20.02 -7.73
C LYS A 103 -1.17 -18.60 -8.18
N ASP A 104 -1.03 -18.32 -9.47
CA ASP A 104 -1.44 -17.03 -10.03
C ASP A 104 -2.92 -16.76 -9.79
N ASN A 105 -3.25 -15.52 -9.44
CA ASN A 105 -4.60 -15.05 -9.13
C ASN A 105 -5.37 -15.89 -8.06
N VAL A 106 -4.68 -16.73 -7.28
CA VAL A 106 -5.29 -17.52 -6.20
C VAL A 106 -5.56 -16.63 -5.00
N TYR A 107 -4.54 -15.87 -4.60
CA TYR A 107 -4.61 -14.99 -3.43
C TYR A 107 -4.86 -13.55 -3.86
N PRO A 108 -5.68 -12.82 -3.11
CA PRO A 108 -5.79 -11.40 -3.22
C PRO A 108 -4.56 -10.69 -2.70
N ILE A 109 -4.11 -9.70 -3.46
CA ILE A 109 -2.94 -8.87 -3.14
C ILE A 109 -3.38 -7.42 -2.99
N ALA A 110 -3.06 -6.82 -1.84
CA ALA A 110 -3.22 -5.39 -1.60
C ALA A 110 -1.83 -4.72 -1.56
N THR A 111 -1.71 -3.56 -2.21
CA THR A 111 -0.46 -2.79 -2.25
C THR A 111 -0.69 -1.28 -2.40
N GLU A 112 0.39 -0.51 -2.55
CA GLU A 112 0.37 0.94 -2.74
C GLU A 112 1.19 1.36 -3.97
N ASN A 113 0.92 2.59 -4.45
CA ASN A 113 1.52 3.36 -5.55
C ASN A 113 0.52 3.62 -6.68
N GLY A 114 0.13 2.58 -7.43
CA GLY A 114 -0.86 2.69 -8.50
C GLY A 114 -0.24 3.13 -9.83
N TYR A 115 0.74 2.36 -10.30
CA TYR A 115 1.38 2.54 -11.61
C TYR A 115 0.37 2.44 -12.74
N GLU A 116 0.59 3.22 -13.78
CA GLU A 116 -0.30 3.28 -14.95
C GLU A 116 -0.51 1.90 -15.59
N GLU A 117 0.55 1.08 -15.68
CA GLU A 117 0.44 -0.26 -16.24
C GLU A 117 -0.42 -1.20 -15.39
N THR A 118 -0.40 -1.07 -14.07
CA THR A 118 -1.22 -1.90 -13.18
C THR A 118 -2.68 -1.48 -13.26
N ILE A 119 -2.95 -0.17 -13.30
CA ILE A 119 -4.30 0.34 -13.48
C ILE A 119 -4.88 -0.10 -14.83
N ALA A 120 -4.07 -0.09 -15.89
CA ALA A 120 -4.46 -0.61 -17.20
C ALA A 120 -4.73 -2.12 -17.17
N GLU A 121 -3.89 -2.89 -16.47
CA GLU A 121 -4.07 -4.33 -16.29
C GLU A 121 -5.36 -4.66 -15.52
N MET A 122 -5.63 -3.95 -14.43
CA MET A 122 -6.86 -4.12 -13.64
C MET A 122 -8.11 -3.83 -14.47
N LYS A 123 -8.07 -2.83 -15.36
CA LYS A 123 -9.16 -2.55 -16.32
C LYS A 123 -9.36 -3.68 -17.32
N ALA A 124 -8.27 -4.27 -17.80
CA ALA A 124 -8.31 -5.35 -18.77
C ALA A 124 -8.74 -6.69 -18.16
N ASN A 125 -8.52 -6.87 -16.85
CA ASN A 125 -8.73 -8.14 -16.14
C ASN A 125 -9.66 -7.95 -14.93
N PRO A 126 -10.99 -7.93 -15.11
CA PRO A 126 -11.94 -7.71 -14.02
C PRO A 126 -11.90 -8.79 -12.92
N ASP A 127 -11.48 -10.01 -13.25
CA ASP A 127 -11.36 -11.13 -12.31
C ASP A 127 -10.02 -11.15 -11.55
N LEU A 128 -9.14 -10.17 -11.78
CA LEU A 128 -7.86 -10.06 -11.09
C LEU A 128 -8.11 -9.74 -9.60
N LYS A 129 -7.54 -10.54 -8.70
CA LYS A 129 -7.61 -10.34 -7.25
C LYS A 129 -6.50 -9.40 -6.80
N TYR A 130 -6.65 -8.13 -7.17
CA TYR A 130 -5.66 -7.10 -6.88
C TYR A 130 -6.32 -5.81 -6.44
N MET A 131 -5.70 -5.15 -5.47
CA MET A 131 -6.10 -3.86 -4.94
C MET A 131 -4.86 -3.00 -4.79
N VAL A 132 -4.98 -1.73 -5.14
CA VAL A 132 -3.90 -0.76 -4.97
C VAL A 132 -4.45 0.55 -4.43
N ASP A 133 -3.83 1.06 -3.37
CA ASP A 133 -4.02 2.45 -2.99
C ASP A 133 -3.10 3.31 -3.86
N SER A 134 -3.70 4.06 -4.79
CA SER A 134 -2.95 4.94 -5.68
C SER A 134 -2.50 6.19 -4.93
N ILE A 135 -1.18 6.34 -4.81
CA ILE A 135 -0.49 7.47 -4.17
C ILE A 135 0.64 7.88 -5.13
N PRO A 136 0.35 8.76 -6.11
CA PRO A 136 1.26 9.02 -7.21
C PRO A 136 2.44 9.90 -6.79
N SER A 137 3.67 9.40 -6.99
CA SER A 137 4.91 10.10 -6.61
C SER A 137 5.06 11.50 -7.23
N THR A 138 4.49 11.71 -8.42
CA THR A 138 4.38 13.03 -9.07
C THR A 138 3.58 14.03 -8.24
N ALA A 139 2.50 13.59 -7.59
CA ALA A 139 1.69 14.43 -6.71
C ALA A 139 2.39 14.74 -5.39
N GLU A 140 3.13 13.78 -4.84
CA GLU A 140 3.98 14.03 -3.67
C GLU A 140 5.05 15.08 -3.99
N GLY A 141 5.73 14.92 -5.13
CA GLY A 141 6.73 15.86 -5.60
C GLY A 141 6.17 17.27 -5.87
N ASP A 142 4.98 17.36 -6.49
CA ASP A 142 4.31 18.63 -6.76
C ASP A 142 3.92 19.35 -5.45
N LEU A 143 3.33 18.65 -4.48
CA LEU A 143 2.99 19.24 -3.18
C LEU A 143 4.24 19.80 -2.49
N VAL A 144 5.34 19.05 -2.45
CA VAL A 144 6.61 19.52 -1.86
C VAL A 144 7.14 20.74 -2.62
N PHE A 145 7.11 20.71 -3.96
CA PHE A 145 7.54 21.85 -4.77
C PHE A 145 6.70 23.10 -4.49
N GLN A 146 5.38 22.95 -4.39
CA GLN A 146 4.47 24.05 -4.05
C GLN A 146 4.77 24.62 -2.65
N GLN A 147 5.12 23.80 -1.67
CA GLN A 147 5.50 24.25 -0.32
C GLN A 147 6.80 25.06 -0.34
N VAL A 148 7.83 24.54 -1.04
CA VAL A 148 9.12 25.23 -1.20
C VAL A 148 8.92 26.58 -1.90
N ARG A 149 8.11 26.62 -2.96
CA ARG A 149 7.77 27.87 -3.66
C ARG A 149 7.06 28.85 -2.72
N ALA A 150 6.03 28.40 -1.99
CA ALA A 150 5.27 29.25 -1.08
C ALA A 150 6.17 29.88 0.00
N TYR A 151 7.09 29.09 0.56
CA TYR A 151 8.10 29.56 1.51
C TYR A 151 8.98 30.68 0.93
N PHE A 152 9.57 30.49 -0.26
CA PHE A 152 10.42 31.51 -0.88
C PHE A 152 9.64 32.76 -1.33
N CYS A 153 8.35 32.63 -1.61
CA CYS A 153 7.47 33.75 -1.91
C CYS A 153 6.93 34.48 -0.66
N GLY A 154 7.25 34.01 0.55
CA GLY A 154 6.75 34.60 1.79
C GLY A 154 5.24 34.43 1.99
N LEU A 155 4.64 33.39 1.39
CA LEU A 155 3.24 33.06 1.56
C LEU A 155 3.05 32.24 2.84
N ASP A 156 1.86 32.34 3.45
CA ASP A 156 1.41 31.36 4.44
C ASP A 156 0.87 30.12 3.72
N PHE A 157 1.16 28.93 4.22
CA PHE A 157 0.81 27.67 3.56
C PHE A 157 0.72 26.48 4.53
N PRO A 158 -0.05 25.43 4.19
CA PRO A 158 -0.12 24.19 4.97
C PRO A 158 1.23 23.47 5.03
N LYS A 159 1.69 23.14 6.25
CA LYS A 159 3.00 22.51 6.47
C LYS A 159 2.93 20.99 6.48
N HIS A 160 1.82 20.46 6.98
CA HIS A 160 1.60 19.02 7.06
C HIS A 160 0.41 18.66 6.19
N VAL A 161 0.67 18.05 5.03
CA VAL A 161 -0.37 17.68 4.08
C VAL A 161 -0.28 16.19 3.79
N LYS A 162 -1.44 15.57 3.60
CA LYS A 162 -1.53 14.19 3.12
C LYS A 162 -1.65 14.23 1.59
N CYS A 163 -0.88 13.38 0.92
CA CYS A 163 -1.05 13.17 -0.50
C CYS A 163 -2.44 12.58 -0.78
N PRO A 164 -3.06 12.85 -1.93
CA PRO A 164 -4.32 12.22 -2.29
C PRO A 164 -4.11 10.71 -2.42
N ILE A 165 -4.97 9.95 -1.74
CA ILE A 165 -5.01 8.49 -1.82
C ILE A 165 -6.30 8.12 -2.54
N VAL A 166 -6.19 7.32 -3.60
CA VAL A 166 -7.33 6.79 -4.34
C VAL A 166 -7.30 5.26 -4.26
N PRO A 167 -8.16 4.64 -3.44
CA PRO A 167 -8.29 3.19 -3.41
C PRO A 167 -8.84 2.65 -4.73
N VAL A 168 -8.11 1.71 -5.33
CA VAL A 168 -8.45 1.10 -6.61
C VAL A 168 -8.63 -0.41 -6.43
N THR A 169 -9.76 -0.92 -6.90
CA THR A 169 -10.10 -2.33 -7.01
C THR A 169 -10.52 -2.63 -8.45
N THR A 170 -10.52 -3.90 -8.87
CA THR A 170 -11.06 -4.25 -10.20
C THR A 170 -12.53 -3.89 -10.37
N GLU A 171 -13.29 -3.77 -9.29
CA GLU A 171 -14.68 -3.34 -9.30
C GLU A 171 -14.84 -1.85 -9.63
N ASN A 172 -13.97 -0.98 -9.08
CA ASN A 172 -14.10 0.47 -9.20
C ASN A 172 -13.12 1.12 -10.21
N VAL A 173 -12.18 0.36 -10.79
CA VAL A 173 -11.07 0.91 -11.60
C VAL A 173 -11.54 1.71 -12.83
N ASN A 174 -12.77 1.46 -13.31
CA ASN A 174 -13.37 2.20 -14.42
C ASN A 174 -14.11 3.47 -13.98
N GLU A 175 -14.31 3.67 -12.68
CA GLU A 175 -15.07 4.78 -12.09
C GLU A 175 -14.17 5.82 -11.41
N VAL A 176 -13.03 5.37 -10.86
CA VAL A 176 -12.09 6.25 -10.16
C VAL A 176 -11.09 6.91 -11.10
N SER A 177 -10.67 8.13 -10.73
CA SER A 177 -9.62 8.87 -11.42
C SER A 177 -8.35 8.83 -10.59
N VAL A 178 -7.26 8.34 -11.17
CA VAL A 178 -5.92 8.33 -10.58
C VAL A 178 -5.03 9.33 -11.32
N LEU A 179 -4.16 10.03 -10.59
CA LEU A 179 -3.17 10.91 -11.23
C LEU A 179 -2.02 10.05 -11.78
N PRO A 180 -1.35 10.48 -12.88
CA PRO A 180 -0.20 9.77 -13.43
C PRO A 180 0.90 9.59 -12.38
N TYR A 181 1.37 8.36 -12.15
CA TYR A 181 2.45 8.06 -11.22
C TYR A 181 3.82 8.29 -11.84
N LYS A 182 4.06 7.78 -13.06
CA LYS A 182 5.36 7.80 -13.76
C LYS A 182 5.40 8.80 -14.89
N ASP A 183 4.26 9.09 -15.51
CA ASP A 183 4.19 10.00 -16.65
C ASP A 183 4.17 11.47 -16.19
N ALA A 184 5.36 12.03 -16.01
CA ALA A 184 5.55 13.42 -15.60
C ALA A 184 4.99 14.42 -16.62
N ASP A 185 5.05 14.13 -17.92
CA ASP A 185 4.55 15.06 -18.95
C ASP A 185 3.02 15.13 -18.92
N ALA A 186 2.35 13.98 -18.79
CA ALA A 186 0.90 13.93 -18.58
C ALA A 186 0.50 14.63 -17.29
N TYR A 187 1.26 14.43 -16.20
CA TYR A 187 1.02 15.11 -14.94
C TYR A 187 1.13 16.64 -15.09
N ILE A 188 2.21 17.13 -15.72
CA ILE A 188 2.43 18.56 -15.95
C ILE A 188 1.33 19.18 -16.84
N ALA A 189 0.84 18.43 -17.83
CA ALA A 189 -0.29 18.88 -18.65
C ALA A 189 -1.55 19.10 -17.78
N LEU A 190 -1.88 18.15 -16.90
CA LEU A 190 -2.99 18.29 -15.95
C LEU A 190 -2.77 19.45 -14.96
N ALA A 191 -1.54 19.64 -14.49
CA ALA A 191 -1.19 20.70 -13.55
C ALA A 191 -1.42 22.09 -14.16
N LYS A 192 -1.07 22.28 -15.45
CA LYS A 192 -1.35 23.53 -16.19
C LYS A 192 -2.84 23.85 -16.29
N GLU A 193 -3.68 22.83 -16.25
CA GLU A 193 -5.14 22.95 -16.26
C GLU A 193 -5.76 23.07 -14.86
N GLY A 194 -4.93 23.02 -13.80
CA GLY A 194 -5.40 23.03 -12.41
C GLY A 194 -6.14 21.76 -12.00
N LYS A 195 -5.83 20.62 -12.63
CA LYS A 195 -6.47 19.31 -12.40
C LYS A 195 -5.65 18.34 -11.56
N THR A 196 -4.60 18.82 -10.90
CA THR A 196 -3.76 18.05 -9.98
C THR A 196 -3.94 18.54 -8.55
N VAL A 197 -2.98 18.25 -7.68
CA VAL A 197 -2.95 18.73 -6.29
C VAL A 197 -2.74 20.24 -6.22
N ASP A 198 -3.41 20.87 -5.26
CA ASP A 198 -3.29 22.30 -4.97
C ASP A 198 -3.05 22.48 -3.48
N LEU A 199 -1.79 22.77 -3.12
CA LEU A 199 -1.36 22.93 -1.74
C LEU A 199 -2.24 23.91 -0.97
N MET A 200 -2.66 25.01 -1.59
CA MET A 200 -3.40 26.08 -0.90
C MET A 200 -4.84 25.67 -0.60
N LYS A 201 -5.33 24.61 -1.24
CA LYS A 201 -6.65 24.00 -0.98
C LYS A 201 -6.56 22.75 -0.11
N THR A 202 -5.37 22.20 0.11
CA THR A 202 -5.18 21.03 0.96
C THR A 202 -5.19 21.43 2.44
N PRO A 203 -5.97 20.77 3.30
CA PRO A 203 -5.98 21.09 4.73
C PRO A 203 -4.63 20.76 5.39
N ASP A 204 -4.25 21.57 6.38
CA ASP A 204 -3.14 21.22 7.28
C ASP A 204 -3.60 20.13 8.26
N THR A 205 -2.81 19.06 8.37
CA THR A 205 -3.13 17.81 9.10
C THR A 205 -2.23 17.60 10.32
N SER A 206 -1.59 18.66 10.82
CA SER A 206 -0.63 18.61 11.94
C SER A 206 -1.11 17.92 13.22
N SER A 207 -2.42 17.81 13.46
CA SER A 207 -3.01 17.11 14.61
C SER A 207 -3.34 15.63 14.41
N GLU A 208 -3.05 15.06 13.23
CA GLU A 208 -3.59 13.74 12.83
C GLU A 208 -2.54 12.64 12.64
N ASN A 209 -1.26 12.88 12.97
CA ASN A 209 -0.23 11.85 12.77
C ASN A 209 -0.35 10.75 13.83
N PRO A 210 -0.69 9.51 13.45
CA PRO A 210 -0.75 8.42 14.41
C PRO A 210 0.67 8.05 14.87
N ASP A 211 0.80 7.57 16.11
CA ASP A 211 2.09 7.19 16.68
C ASP A 211 2.54 5.82 16.14
N TRP A 212 3.21 5.85 14.98
CA TRP A 212 3.79 4.67 14.36
C TRP A 212 4.85 3.98 15.21
N ARG A 213 5.44 4.66 16.21
CA ARG A 213 6.48 4.07 17.08
C ARG A 213 5.96 2.88 17.87
N SER A 214 4.66 2.84 18.14
CA SER A 214 3.99 1.69 18.74
C SER A 214 4.16 0.40 17.93
N MET A 215 4.49 0.48 16.63
CA MET A 215 4.73 -0.65 15.75
C MET A 215 6.18 -1.13 15.74
N LEU A 216 7.13 -0.36 16.29
CA LEU A 216 8.55 -0.74 16.34
C LEU A 216 8.79 -2.12 16.99
N PRO A 217 8.09 -2.51 18.07
CA PRO A 217 8.23 -3.86 18.64
C PRO A 217 7.82 -4.99 17.69
N LEU A 218 7.01 -4.70 16.67
CA LEU A 218 6.55 -5.66 15.67
C LEU A 218 7.47 -5.73 14.44
N ASN A 219 8.57 -4.96 14.42
CA ASN A 219 9.54 -5.03 13.33
C ASN A 219 10.33 -6.34 13.37
N GLY A 220 10.53 -6.94 12.21
CA GLY A 220 11.33 -8.15 12.04
C GLY A 220 10.55 -9.30 11.40
N ALA A 221 11.25 -10.42 11.24
CA ALA A 221 10.64 -11.62 10.71
C ALA A 221 9.69 -12.26 11.74
N HIS A 222 8.47 -12.58 11.33
CA HIS A 222 7.48 -13.33 12.11
C HIS A 222 6.98 -14.50 11.26
N SER A 223 6.80 -15.66 11.88
CA SER A 223 6.18 -16.84 11.28
C SER A 223 5.58 -17.70 12.37
N SER A 224 4.29 -18.00 12.26
CA SER A 224 3.51 -18.83 13.21
C SER A 224 3.38 -20.27 12.73
#